data_AF-A0A0G4IV55-F1
#
_entry.id   AF-A0A0G4IV55-F1
#
_cell.length_a   1.000
_cell.length_b   1.000
_cell.length_c   1.000
_cell.angle_alpha   90.00
_cell.angle_beta   90.00
_cell.angle_gamma   90.00
#
_symmetry.space_group_name_H-M   'P 1'
#
loop_
_entity.id
_entity.type
_entity.pdbx_description
1 polymer ?
#
loop_
_entity_poly.entity_id
_entity_poly.type
_entity_poly.pdbx_seq_one_letter_code
_entity_poly.pdbx_strand_id
1 'polypeptide(L)'
;MGRGVVRYTLGEKIAIAREAYDEPGKVYRTSQKYGVDYRQIKRWRTLLDKEDVRHGAKVYRPASSIRQRTGLAGMPTAYRLLVFGMARDLVGGAPAIEINVTPPVTLDGLIAKVYAEYPQLRQLSDYMMLAVNLEYRDLADQRPLSPDDEVALIPPIGGG
;
A
#
# COMPACT_ATOMS: atom_id res chain seq x y z
N MET A 1 4.42 -6.75 42.83
CA MET A 1 4.21 -7.45 41.53
C MET A 1 4.20 -6.41 40.43
N GLY A 2 5.35 -6.18 39.78
CA GLY A 2 5.48 -5.15 38.75
C GLY A 2 4.81 -5.58 37.45
N ARG A 3 3.76 -4.88 37.02
CA ARG A 3 3.21 -5.05 35.68
C ARG A 3 4.29 -4.60 34.69
N GLY A 4 4.89 -5.56 33.97
CA GLY A 4 5.82 -5.25 32.89
C GLY A 4 5.17 -4.27 31.94
N VAL A 5 5.83 -3.14 31.67
CA VAL A 5 5.37 -2.17 30.69
C VAL A 5 5.41 -2.88 29.35
N VAL A 6 4.26 -3.31 28.84
CA VAL A 6 4.17 -3.90 27.49
C VAL A 6 4.59 -2.82 26.50
N ARG A 7 5.75 -3.03 25.87
CA ARG A 7 6.31 -2.09 24.89
C ARG A 7 5.82 -2.51 23.51
N TYR A 8 4.96 -1.68 22.93
CA TYR A 8 4.50 -1.82 21.55
C TYR A 8 5.43 -1.06 20.61
N THR A 9 5.82 -1.71 19.51
CA THR A 9 6.49 -1.10 18.36
C THR A 9 5.58 -0.07 17.68
N LEU A 10 6.13 0.74 16.77
CA LEU A 10 5.34 1.76 16.06
C LEU A 10 4.23 1.12 15.21
N GLY A 11 4.55 0.05 14.47
CA GLY A 11 3.58 -0.68 13.64
C GLY A 11 2.47 -1.35 14.45
N GLU A 12 2.80 -1.94 15.62
CA GLU A 12 1.78 -2.52 16.50
C GLU A 12 0.84 -1.45 17.07
N LYS A 13 1.36 -0.26 17.42
CA LYS A 13 0.53 0.85 17.90
C LYS A 13 -0.46 1.32 16.85
N ILE A 14 0.00 1.43 15.61
CA ILE A 14 -0.83 1.79 14.45
C ILE A 14 -1.92 0.75 14.23
N ALA A 15 -1.57 -0.54 14.17
CA ALA A 15 -2.51 -1.62 13.95
C ALA A 15 -3.60 -1.69 15.04
N ILE A 16 -3.19 -1.57 16.31
CA ILE A 16 -4.10 -1.56 17.46
C ILE A 16 -5.03 -0.34 17.41
N ALA A 17 -4.51 0.83 17.04
CA ALA A 17 -5.33 2.03 16.89
C ALA A 17 -6.32 1.90 15.73
N ARG A 18 -5.90 1.40 14.57
CA ARG A 18 -6.78 1.21 13.40
C ARG A 18 -7.95 0.29 13.73
N GLU A 19 -7.66 -0.87 14.33
CA GLU A 19 -8.67 -1.83 14.76
C GLU A 19 -9.67 -1.23 15.77
N ALA A 20 -9.20 -0.33 16.65
CA ALA A 20 -10.05 0.33 17.62
C ALA A 20 -11.03 1.34 17.01
N TYR A 21 -10.71 1.93 15.86
CA TYR A 21 -11.45 3.04 15.24
C TYR A 21 -12.25 2.67 13.99
N ASP A 22 -12.05 1.48 13.41
CA ASP A 22 -12.81 0.99 12.25
C ASP A 22 -14.31 0.77 12.53
N GLU A 23 -14.74 0.62 13.79
CA GLU A 23 -16.17 0.53 14.15
C GLU A 23 -16.49 1.27 15.48
N PRO A 24 -17.69 1.88 15.60
CA PRO A 24 -18.12 2.52 16.83
C PRO A 24 -18.23 1.51 17.98
N GLY A 25 -17.57 1.80 19.11
CA GLY A 25 -17.57 0.95 20.31
C GLY A 25 -16.42 -0.05 20.43
N LYS A 26 -15.57 -0.22 19.39
CA LYS A 26 -14.44 -1.18 19.43
C LYS A 26 -13.30 -0.80 20.36
N VAL A 27 -13.07 0.48 20.63
CA VAL A 27 -11.93 0.97 21.46
C VAL A 27 -11.83 0.26 22.82
N TYR A 28 -12.96 0.05 23.51
CA TYR A 28 -12.97 -0.62 24.81
C TYR A 28 -12.64 -2.11 24.69
N ARG A 29 -13.13 -2.76 23.64
CA ARG A 29 -12.88 -4.18 23.36
C ARG A 29 -11.42 -4.42 22.98
N THR A 30 -10.86 -3.55 22.15
CA THR A 30 -9.44 -3.55 21.75
C THR A 30 -8.52 -3.31 22.95
N SER A 31 -8.92 -2.42 23.87
CA SER A 31 -8.21 -2.19 25.13
C SER A 31 -8.09 -3.47 25.95
N GLN A 32 -9.17 -4.23 26.10
CA GLN A 32 -9.13 -5.52 26.80
C GLN A 32 -8.34 -6.60 26.06
N LYS A 33 -8.48 -6.67 24.73
CA LYS A 33 -7.83 -7.67 23.87
C LYS A 33 -6.30 -7.57 23.93
N TYR A 34 -5.76 -6.36 23.84
CA TYR A 34 -4.31 -6.14 23.83
C TYR A 34 -3.76 -5.78 25.22
N GLY A 35 -4.59 -5.66 26.26
CA GLY A 35 -4.13 -5.19 27.57
C GLY A 35 -3.55 -3.77 27.53
N VAL A 36 -4.05 -2.94 26.61
CA VAL A 36 -3.64 -1.54 26.42
C VAL A 36 -4.71 -0.64 27.00
N ASP A 37 -4.35 0.39 27.75
CA ASP A 37 -5.34 1.34 28.26
C ASP A 37 -6.01 2.10 27.10
N TYR A 38 -7.34 2.22 27.12
CA TYR A 38 -8.07 2.87 26.03
C TYR A 38 -7.63 4.33 25.79
N ARG A 39 -7.08 5.03 26.79
CA ARG A 39 -6.51 6.40 26.63
C ARG A 39 -5.20 6.36 25.86
N GLN A 40 -4.41 5.30 26.00
CA GLN A 40 -3.21 5.08 25.16
C GLN A 40 -3.61 4.84 23.71
N ILE A 41 -4.64 4.03 23.47
CA ILE A 41 -5.21 3.81 22.12
C ILE A 41 -5.71 5.14 21.53
N LYS A 42 -6.42 5.97 22.30
CA LYS A 42 -6.84 7.31 21.86
C LYS A 42 -5.68 8.23 21.49
N ARG A 43 -4.55 8.18 22.23
CA ARG A 43 -3.34 8.95 21.90
C ARG A 43 -2.71 8.48 20.58
N TRP A 44 -2.74 7.18 20.31
CA TRP A 44 -2.23 6.60 19.06
C TRP A 44 -3.11 6.88 17.84
N ARG A 45 -4.34 7.41 18.01
CA ARG A 45 -5.14 7.93 16.89
C ARG A 45 -4.38 8.95 16.06
N THR A 46 -3.62 9.84 16.71
CA THR A 46 -2.81 10.85 16.01
C THR A 46 -1.66 10.23 15.19
N LEU A 47 -1.28 8.99 15.46
CA LEU A 47 -0.34 8.24 14.62
C LEU A 47 -1.02 7.76 13.33
N LEU A 48 -2.31 7.39 13.41
CA LEU A 48 -3.13 7.12 12.23
C LEU A 48 -3.26 8.38 11.38
N ASP A 49 -3.62 9.52 11.98
CA ASP A 49 -3.75 10.78 11.23
C ASP A 49 -2.42 11.22 10.57
N LYS A 50 -1.27 10.95 11.20
CA LYS A 50 0.06 11.25 10.64
C LYS A 50 0.51 10.24 9.58
N GLU A 51 0.07 9.00 9.67
CA GLU A 51 0.20 8.04 8.57
C GLU A 51 -0.73 8.36 7.41
N ASP A 52 -1.97 8.77 7.68
CA ASP A 52 -2.97 9.17 6.68
C ASP A 52 -2.57 10.46 5.96
N VAL A 53 -1.91 11.42 6.61
CA VAL A 53 -1.35 12.62 5.94
C VAL A 53 -0.10 12.30 5.13
N ARG A 54 0.70 11.31 5.53
CA ARG A 54 1.79 10.77 4.70
C ARG A 54 1.27 9.97 3.50
N HIS A 55 0.07 9.39 3.60
CA HIS A 55 -0.63 8.65 2.54
C HIS A 55 -1.79 9.42 1.86
N GLY A 56 -1.89 10.74 2.09
CA GLY A 56 -3.13 11.47 1.88
C GLY A 56 -3.15 12.36 0.65
N ALA A 57 -3.37 11.80 -0.54
CA ALA A 57 -4.13 12.49 -1.60
C ALA A 57 -4.67 11.55 -2.69
N LYS A 58 -5.58 10.61 -2.34
CA LYS A 58 -6.89 10.43 -3.01
C LYS A 58 -7.65 9.23 -2.44
N VAL A 59 -8.70 9.53 -1.66
CA VAL A 59 -9.76 8.57 -1.30
C VAL A 59 -10.64 8.35 -2.53
N TYR A 60 -10.54 7.18 -3.16
CA TYR A 60 -11.62 6.65 -4.01
C TYR A 60 -12.53 5.79 -3.15
N ARG A 61 -13.83 6.13 -3.09
CA ARG A 61 -14.88 5.29 -2.54
C ARG A 61 -15.67 4.71 -3.72
N PRO A 62 -15.67 3.39 -3.95
CA PRO A 62 -16.77 2.77 -4.66
C PRO A 62 -17.90 2.48 -3.68
N ALA A 63 -19.11 2.72 -4.17
CA ALA A 63 -20.35 2.43 -3.47
C ALA A 63 -20.55 0.92 -3.29
N SER A 64 -21.08 0.56 -2.12
CA SER A 64 -21.97 -0.59 -1.89
C SER A 64 -21.49 -1.97 -2.34
N SER A 65 -21.09 -2.82 -1.39
CA SER A 65 -21.92 -3.96 -0.95
C SER A 65 -21.15 -4.90 -0.02
N ILE A 66 -21.68 -5.04 1.20
CA ILE A 66 -21.42 -6.21 2.04
C ILE A 66 -22.06 -7.41 1.32
N ARG A 67 -21.30 -8.48 1.06
CA ARG A 67 -21.72 -9.89 1.29
C ARG A 67 -20.68 -10.93 0.81
N GLN A 68 -20.52 -11.90 1.70
CA GLN A 68 -20.20 -13.33 1.50
C GLN A 68 -18.74 -13.81 1.51
N ARG A 69 -18.59 -14.85 2.33
CA ARG A 69 -17.43 -15.70 2.57
C ARG A 69 -17.18 -16.62 1.37
N THR A 70 -15.93 -17.11 1.31
CA THR A 70 -15.46 -18.42 0.80
C THR A 70 -14.59 -18.34 -0.46
N GLY A 71 -13.38 -18.88 -0.35
CA GLY A 71 -12.43 -19.08 -1.45
C GLY A 71 -11.28 -18.08 -1.44
N LEU A 72 -10.12 -18.49 -1.97
CA LEU A 72 -8.93 -17.66 -2.24
C LEU A 72 -9.19 -16.47 -3.21
N ALA A 73 -10.45 -16.09 -3.40
CA ALA A 73 -10.97 -15.07 -4.31
C ALA A 73 -11.04 -13.65 -3.70
N GLY A 74 -10.50 -13.46 -2.48
CA GLY A 74 -10.57 -12.19 -1.74
C GLY A 74 -9.25 -11.42 -1.66
N MET A 75 -8.17 -11.90 -2.29
CA MET A 75 -6.93 -11.14 -2.35
C MET A 75 -7.09 -10.04 -3.40
N PRO A 76 -6.83 -8.76 -3.07
CA PRO A 76 -6.82 -7.70 -4.06
C PRO A 76 -5.83 -8.09 -5.16
N THR A 77 -6.32 -8.14 -6.39
CA THR A 77 -5.52 -8.46 -7.58
C THR A 77 -5.05 -7.18 -8.28
N ALA A 78 -5.57 -6.02 -7.90
CA ALA A 78 -5.20 -4.74 -8.47
C ALA A 78 -4.03 -4.13 -7.69
N TYR A 79 -2.91 -3.90 -8.36
CA TYR A 79 -1.76 -3.17 -7.85
C TYR A 79 -1.79 -1.76 -8.41
N ARG A 80 -1.53 -0.77 -7.56
CA ARG A 80 -1.47 0.65 -7.95
C ARG A 80 -0.04 1.03 -8.30
N LEU A 81 0.14 1.59 -9.49
CA LEU A 81 1.44 2.05 -9.96
C LEU A 81 1.41 3.56 -10.23
N LEU A 82 2.30 4.30 -9.60
CA LEU A 82 2.56 5.70 -9.92
C LEU A 82 3.43 5.80 -11.17
N VAL A 83 3.06 6.72 -12.05
CA VAL A 83 3.76 6.95 -13.32
C VAL A 83 4.15 8.40 -13.45
N PHE A 84 5.38 8.66 -13.87
CA PHE A 84 5.98 9.99 -13.90
C PHE A 84 6.50 10.35 -15.29
N GLY A 85 6.66 11.66 -15.55
CA GLY A 85 7.31 12.19 -16.76
C GLY A 85 6.82 11.54 -18.06
N MET A 86 7.77 11.17 -18.92
CA MET A 86 7.46 10.53 -20.21
C MET A 86 6.70 9.20 -20.04
N ALA A 87 6.95 8.44 -18.97
CA ALA A 87 6.20 7.20 -18.71
C ALA A 87 4.70 7.48 -18.53
N ARG A 88 4.35 8.59 -17.86
CA ARG A 88 2.97 9.05 -17.72
C ARG A 88 2.34 9.42 -19.06
N ASP A 89 3.07 10.11 -19.93
CA ASP A 89 2.58 10.47 -21.26
C ASP A 89 2.29 9.22 -22.11
N LEU A 90 3.17 8.21 -22.01
CA LEU A 90 3.03 6.95 -22.72
C LEU A 90 1.85 6.10 -22.25
N VAL A 91 1.35 6.28 -21.02
CA VAL A 91 0.15 5.60 -20.52
C VAL A 91 -1.12 6.46 -20.62
N GLY A 92 -1.09 7.53 -21.42
CA GLY A 92 -2.26 8.38 -21.68
C GLY A 92 -2.45 9.52 -20.68
N GLY A 93 -1.42 9.89 -19.92
CA GLY A 93 -1.42 11.09 -19.07
C GLY A 93 -2.01 10.92 -17.67
N ALA A 94 -2.44 9.71 -17.29
CA ALA A 94 -2.87 9.42 -15.92
C ALA A 94 -1.66 9.39 -14.96
N PRO A 95 -1.74 9.98 -13.75
CA PRO A 95 -0.63 9.97 -12.79
C PRO A 95 -0.44 8.62 -12.07
N ALA A 96 -1.42 7.72 -12.22
CA ALA A 96 -1.37 6.37 -11.70
C ALA A 96 -2.19 5.44 -12.60
N ILE A 97 -1.78 4.18 -12.65
CA ILE A 97 -2.47 3.08 -13.34
C ILE A 97 -2.69 1.92 -12.38
N GLU A 98 -3.66 1.06 -12.69
CA GLU A 98 -3.93 -0.16 -11.93
C GLU A 98 -3.65 -1.38 -12.83
N ILE A 99 -2.90 -2.34 -12.30
CA ILE A 99 -2.56 -3.58 -13.02
C ILE A 99 -3.13 -4.75 -12.25
N ASN A 100 -3.93 -5.56 -12.94
CA ASN A 100 -4.54 -6.74 -12.35
C ASN A 100 -3.63 -7.95 -12.50
N VAL A 101 -3.06 -8.42 -11.39
CA VAL A 101 -2.26 -9.64 -11.33
C VAL A 101 -2.59 -10.43 -10.07
N THR A 102 -2.65 -11.75 -10.21
CA THR A 102 -2.95 -12.63 -9.08
C THR A 102 -1.73 -12.76 -8.17
N PRO A 103 -1.84 -12.49 -6.85
CA PRO A 103 -0.77 -12.75 -5.91
C PRO A 103 -0.49 -14.26 -5.76
N PRO A 104 0.73 -14.67 -5.36
CA PRO A 104 1.90 -13.81 -5.12
C PRO A 104 2.52 -13.34 -6.44
N VAL A 105 2.95 -12.08 -6.47
CA VAL A 105 3.66 -11.50 -7.62
C VAL A 105 4.96 -10.85 -7.16
N THR A 106 6.02 -10.98 -7.95
CA THR A 106 7.26 -10.23 -7.75
C THR A 106 7.19 -8.90 -8.49
N LEU A 107 8.15 -8.00 -8.23
CA LEU A 107 8.26 -6.76 -8.99
C LEU A 107 8.42 -7.04 -10.49
N ASP A 108 9.26 -8.01 -10.86
CA ASP A 108 9.42 -8.47 -12.24
C ASP A 108 8.11 -8.96 -12.87
N GLY A 109 7.37 -9.82 -12.16
CA GLY A 109 6.08 -10.31 -12.64
C GLY A 109 5.06 -9.20 -12.87
N LEU A 110 5.04 -8.18 -12.00
CA LEU A 110 4.16 -7.02 -12.15
C LEU A 110 4.56 -6.15 -13.35
N ILE A 111 5.85 -5.86 -13.50
CA ILE A 111 6.36 -5.03 -14.62
C ILE A 111 6.22 -5.73 -15.97
N ALA A 112 6.36 -7.06 -16.01
CA ALA A 112 6.06 -7.83 -17.21
C ALA A 112 4.59 -7.67 -17.65
N LYS A 113 3.65 -7.60 -16.68
CA LYS A 113 2.24 -7.30 -16.97
C LYS A 113 2.04 -5.87 -17.43
N VAL A 114 2.71 -4.90 -16.82
CA VAL A 114 2.70 -3.49 -17.29
C VAL A 114 3.12 -3.40 -18.75
N TYR A 115 4.19 -4.07 -19.16
CA TYR A 115 4.65 -4.04 -20.55
C TYR A 115 3.78 -4.83 -21.53
N ALA A 116 2.94 -5.73 -21.04
CA ALA A 116 1.93 -6.39 -21.86
C ALA A 116 0.73 -5.46 -22.14
N GLU A 117 0.32 -4.68 -21.13
CA GLU A 117 -0.79 -3.72 -21.25
C GLU A 117 -0.37 -2.40 -21.92
N TYR A 118 0.86 -1.95 -21.69
CA TYR A 118 1.43 -0.71 -22.23
C TYR A 118 2.76 -0.98 -22.96
N PRO A 119 2.74 -1.60 -24.15
CA PRO A 119 3.95 -1.97 -24.88
C PRO A 119 4.89 -0.81 -25.16
N GLN A 120 4.36 0.40 -25.34
CA GLN A 120 5.15 1.62 -25.54
C GLN A 120 6.09 1.97 -24.36
N LEU A 121 5.85 1.45 -23.15
CA LEU A 121 6.77 1.64 -22.02
C LEU A 121 8.08 0.86 -22.18
N ARG A 122 8.13 -0.16 -23.06
CA ARG A 122 9.35 -0.96 -23.29
C ARG A 122 10.52 -0.13 -23.80
N GLN A 123 10.25 0.97 -24.51
CA GLN A 123 11.29 1.88 -24.99
C GLN A 123 12.08 2.56 -23.85
N LEU A 124 11.53 2.55 -22.63
CA LEU A 124 12.16 3.11 -21.44
C LEU A 124 12.77 2.04 -20.54
N SER A 125 12.61 0.75 -20.85
CA SER A 125 12.94 -0.36 -19.94
C SER A 125 14.39 -0.34 -19.44
N ASP A 126 15.36 -0.04 -20.31
CA ASP A 126 16.78 0.00 -19.96
C ASP A 126 17.17 1.16 -19.02
N TYR A 127 16.31 2.18 -18.91
CA TYR A 127 16.58 3.40 -18.14
C TYR A 127 15.55 3.67 -17.03
N MET A 128 14.53 2.83 -16.93
CA MET A 128 13.45 2.96 -15.97
C MET A 128 13.92 2.48 -14.60
N MET A 129 13.92 3.36 -13.62
CA MET A 129 14.07 2.97 -12.23
C MET A 129 12.72 2.61 -11.64
N LEU A 130 12.73 1.67 -10.68
CA LEU A 130 11.54 1.20 -9.99
C LEU A 130 11.70 1.43 -8.49
N ALA A 131 10.64 1.88 -7.84
CA ALA A 131 10.58 1.95 -6.39
C ALA A 131 9.32 1.27 -5.86
N VAL A 132 9.43 0.66 -4.69
CA VAL A 132 8.32 0.07 -3.93
C VAL A 132 8.28 0.79 -2.58
N ASN A 133 7.17 1.44 -2.25
CA ASN A 133 7.03 2.22 -1.01
C ASN A 133 8.19 3.21 -0.77
N LEU A 134 8.54 3.99 -1.81
CA LEU A 134 9.63 4.99 -1.82
C LEU A 134 11.05 4.42 -1.73
N GLU A 135 11.22 3.10 -1.75
CA GLU A 135 12.53 2.44 -1.77
C GLU A 135 12.83 1.86 -3.16
N TYR A 136 13.99 2.21 -3.73
CA TYR A 136 14.41 1.66 -5.01
C TYR A 136 14.58 0.14 -4.94
N ARG A 137 14.11 -0.55 -5.98
CA ARG A 137 14.12 -2.00 -6.00
C ARG A 137 14.44 -2.52 -7.40
N ASP A 138 15.35 -3.50 -7.43
CA ASP A 138 15.76 -4.15 -8.66
C ASP A 138 14.76 -5.24 -9.07
N LEU A 139 14.59 -5.47 -10.38
CA LEU A 139 13.76 -6.54 -10.92
C LEU A 139 14.24 -7.94 -10.49
N ALA A 140 15.54 -8.11 -10.25
CA ALA A 140 16.11 -9.36 -9.76
C ALA A 140 15.66 -9.71 -8.33
N ASP A 141 15.12 -8.74 -7.57
CA ASP A 141 14.64 -8.97 -6.22
C ASP A 141 13.36 -9.84 -6.21
N GLN A 142 13.49 -11.04 -5.65
CA GLN A 142 12.44 -12.05 -5.63
C GLN A 142 11.44 -11.92 -4.46
N ARG A 143 11.55 -10.90 -3.57
CA ARG A 143 10.55 -10.75 -2.49
C ARG A 143 9.17 -10.46 -3.11
N PRO A 144 8.09 -11.10 -2.65
CA PRO A 144 6.76 -10.83 -3.19
C PRO A 144 6.29 -9.41 -2.85
N LEU A 145 5.45 -8.83 -3.71
CA LEU A 145 4.75 -7.58 -3.45
C LEU A 145 3.47 -7.85 -2.63
N SER A 146 3.22 -6.97 -1.66
CA SER A 146 1.94 -6.88 -0.97
C SER A 146 0.92 -6.15 -1.84
N PRO A 147 -0.38 -6.48 -1.79
CA PRO A 147 -1.42 -5.72 -2.50
C PRO A 147 -1.50 -4.24 -2.10
N ASP A 148 -1.01 -3.90 -0.91
CA ASP A 148 -0.96 -2.51 -0.40
C ASP A 148 0.31 -1.75 -0.82
N ASP A 149 1.25 -2.41 -1.52
CA ASP A 149 2.49 -1.77 -1.96
C ASP A 149 2.24 -0.80 -3.10
N GLU A 150 2.80 0.41 -2.99
CA GLU A 150 2.80 1.39 -4.07
C GLU A 150 4.09 1.23 -4.89
N VAL A 151 3.94 1.03 -6.19
CA VAL A 151 5.07 0.88 -7.12
C VAL A 151 5.19 2.13 -7.98
N ALA A 152 6.39 2.69 -8.11
CA ALA A 152 6.66 3.86 -8.93
C ALA A 152 7.50 3.51 -10.16
N LEU A 153 7.07 3.96 -11.33
CA LEU A 153 7.83 3.91 -12.59
C LEU A 153 8.53 5.27 -12.77
N ILE A 154 9.82 5.28 -12.54
CA ILE A 154 10.64 6.49 -12.49
C ILE A 154 11.51 6.51 -13.76
N PRO A 155 11.07 7.18 -14.84
CA PRO A 155 11.90 7.32 -16.04
C PRO A 155 13.13 8.19 -15.72
N PRO A 156 14.18 8.16 -16.58
CA PRO A 156 15.32 9.03 -16.41
C PRO A 156 14.86 10.49 -16.31
N ILE A 157 15.32 11.20 -15.29
CA ILE A 157 15.04 12.62 -15.11
C ILE A 157 15.83 13.39 -16.17
N GLY A 158 15.13 13.89 -17.19
CA GLY A 158 15.69 14.87 -18.12
C GLY A 158 15.91 16.18 -17.37
N GLY A 159 17.13 16.42 -16.92
CA GLY A 159 17.54 17.73 -16.41
C GLY A 159 17.52 18.75 -17.54
N GLY A 160 16.72 19.80 -17.38
CA GLY A 160 16.92 21.07 -18.06
C GLY A 160 17.89 21.93 -17.25
#